data_AF-A0A3N5VPQ0-F1
#
_entry.id   AF-A0A3N5VPQ0-F1
#
_cell.length_a   1.000
_cell.length_b   1.000
_cell.length_c   1.000
_cell.angle_alpha   90.00
_cell.angle_beta   90.00
_cell.angle_gamma   90.00
#
_symmetry.space_group_name_H-M   'P 1'
#
loop_
_entity.id
_entity.type
_entity.pdbx_description
1 polymer ?
#
loop_
_entity_poly.entity_id
_entity_poly.type
_entity_poly.pdbx_seq_one_letter_code
_entity_poly.pdbx_strand_id
1 'polypeptide(L)'
;MMTRSVLPTIIVLFGISTLPVWANESPAAPVDVQENPSLVRDVYPGLASNSLTYAKLSDLPSGVLLKAEGVTVTDKDVTDQIAKVPQEVQTQLKKNAFFMLENLATRQLLIARAKAKIPEPNATASSDEKQMIQTYLKGLVANVQASDAEVTKFYEENKDACGGATLDQVKDQLKQLVVQQKQQDLVDEHVRTLGQRISIEISASWTKEQAALAKDNPVDKARSSGKPSLVDFGSTGCRPCDMLAPILETLKTKYAGKVNVLFIHVGQEQILAARYGIQTIPTQFFYDKDGKETFRHVGFWPQAEIEKKLAEMGVK
;
A
#
# COMPACT_ATOMS: atom_id res chain seq x y z
N MET A 1 57.77 20.05 52.81
CA MET A 1 58.51 19.75 51.56
C MET A 1 58.09 20.78 50.52
N MET A 2 58.80 21.91 50.45
CA MET A 2 59.77 22.24 49.38
C MET A 2 59.09 22.52 48.03
N THR A 3 58.74 23.79 47.76
CA THR A 3 59.46 24.77 46.91
C THR A 3 59.41 24.48 45.41
N ARG A 4 58.87 25.41 44.63
CA ARG A 4 59.33 25.64 43.25
C ARG A 4 59.49 27.13 42.94
N SER A 5 60.74 27.42 42.59
CA SER A 5 61.40 28.63 42.08
C SER A 5 61.23 28.65 40.54
N VAL A 6 60.91 29.76 39.84
CA VAL A 6 61.78 30.88 39.37
C VAL A 6 62.07 30.86 37.85
N LEU A 7 61.63 31.96 37.16
CA LEU A 7 62.29 32.74 36.07
C LEU A 7 62.30 32.29 34.57
N PRO A 8 62.66 33.20 33.60
CA PRO A 8 61.82 33.56 32.45
C PRO A 8 62.54 33.53 31.07
N THR A 9 61.85 34.08 30.05
CA THR A 9 62.26 34.68 28.75
C THR A 9 63.75 34.76 28.37
N ILE A 10 64.14 34.22 27.20
CA ILE A 10 65.28 34.64 26.32
C ILE A 10 64.92 34.29 24.84
N ILE A 11 64.63 35.26 23.96
CA ILE A 11 65.46 35.92 22.91
C ILE A 11 65.73 35.12 21.62
N VAL A 12 65.04 35.56 20.55
CA VAL A 12 65.46 35.91 19.16
C VAL A 12 66.61 35.16 18.49
N LEU A 13 66.38 34.66 17.26
CA LEU A 13 67.32 34.83 16.13
C LEU A 13 66.63 34.70 14.75
N PHE A 14 67.20 35.47 13.82
CA PHE A 14 66.77 35.85 12.46
C PHE A 14 66.74 34.72 11.43
N GLY A 15 65.95 34.92 10.35
CA GLY A 15 66.20 34.27 9.05
C GLY A 15 65.12 34.55 8.00
N ILE A 16 65.44 35.42 7.05
CA ILE A 16 64.58 35.94 5.96
C ILE A 16 64.61 35.03 4.71
N SER A 17 63.54 35.12 3.90
CA SER A 17 63.39 34.73 2.47
C SER A 17 62.79 33.32 2.23
N THR A 18 61.84 33.06 1.34
CA THR A 18 61.38 33.71 0.09
C THR A 18 59.92 33.32 -0.28
N LEU A 19 59.21 34.28 -0.90
CA LEU A 19 58.08 34.18 -1.85
C LEU A 19 56.62 33.94 -1.39
N PRO A 20 55.64 34.58 -2.06
CA PRO A 20 54.22 34.53 -1.70
C PRO A 20 53.51 33.37 -2.40
N VAL A 21 52.73 32.59 -1.66
CA VAL A 21 51.67 31.75 -2.25
C VAL A 21 50.33 32.37 -1.90
N TRP A 22 49.72 32.98 -2.91
CA TRP A 22 48.31 33.28 -2.92
C TRP A 22 47.57 31.96 -3.11
N ALA A 23 47.11 31.36 -2.02
CA ALA A 23 46.16 30.26 -2.07
C ALA A 23 44.76 30.85 -1.89
N ASN A 24 44.08 30.93 -3.02
CA ASN A 24 42.68 31.25 -3.18
C ASN A 24 41.84 30.17 -2.49
N GLU A 25 41.39 30.39 -1.25
CA GLU A 25 40.35 29.56 -0.65
C GLU A 25 39.02 29.93 -1.30
N SER A 26 38.69 29.25 -2.40
CA SER A 26 37.32 29.22 -2.89
C SER A 26 36.41 28.72 -1.77
N PRO A 27 35.30 29.40 -1.45
CA PRO A 27 34.30 28.83 -0.57
C PRO A 27 33.79 27.54 -1.21
N ALA A 28 33.82 26.45 -0.44
CA ALA A 28 33.25 25.19 -0.86
C ALA A 28 31.83 25.43 -1.38
N ALA A 29 31.56 24.93 -2.59
CA ALA A 29 30.23 24.96 -3.18
C ALA A 29 29.21 24.40 -2.19
N PRO A 30 27.98 24.93 -2.15
CA PRO A 30 26.94 24.38 -1.28
C PRO A 30 26.80 22.90 -1.61
N VAL A 31 26.96 22.06 -0.59
CA VAL A 31 26.62 20.64 -0.67
C VAL A 31 25.15 20.59 -1.05
N ASP A 32 24.89 20.13 -2.26
CA ASP A 32 23.54 19.90 -2.78
C ASP A 32 22.82 19.00 -1.78
N VAL A 33 21.87 19.58 -1.03
CA VAL A 33 20.95 18.80 -0.22
C VAL A 33 20.12 18.07 -1.26
N GLN A 34 20.48 16.81 -1.54
CA GLN A 34 19.60 15.90 -2.25
C GLN A 34 18.27 15.89 -1.50
N GLU A 35 17.32 16.72 -1.97
CA GLU A 35 15.93 16.60 -1.59
C GLU A 35 15.56 15.16 -1.90
N ASN A 36 15.33 14.36 -0.85
CA ASN A 36 14.80 13.01 -1.04
C ASN A 36 13.59 13.15 -1.95
N PRO A 37 13.58 12.48 -3.12
CA PRO A 37 12.50 12.64 -4.06
C PRO A 37 11.18 12.32 -3.36
N SER A 38 10.23 13.26 -3.40
CA SER A 38 8.94 13.10 -2.74
C SER A 38 8.22 11.88 -3.31
N LEU A 39 8.07 10.82 -2.51
CA LEU A 39 7.36 9.62 -2.92
C LEU A 39 5.85 9.80 -2.71
N VAL A 40 5.04 9.11 -3.52
CA VAL A 40 3.58 9.15 -3.37
C VAL A 40 3.14 8.81 -1.94
N ARG A 41 3.74 7.78 -1.31
CA ARG A 41 3.39 7.40 0.07
C ARG A 41 3.69 8.47 1.11
N ASP A 42 4.70 9.31 0.87
CA ASP A 42 5.16 10.31 1.83
C ASP A 42 4.28 11.57 1.74
N VAL A 43 3.83 11.92 0.52
CA VAL A 43 2.98 13.11 0.28
C VAL A 43 1.48 12.80 0.35
N TYR A 44 1.06 11.62 -0.12
CA TYR A 44 -0.34 11.20 -0.23
C TYR A 44 -0.55 9.81 0.37
N PRO A 45 -0.42 9.65 1.71
CA PRO A 45 -0.59 8.36 2.35
C PRO A 45 -1.98 7.76 2.07
N GLY A 46 -2.01 6.50 1.65
CA GLY A 46 -3.23 5.76 1.31
C GLY A 46 -3.83 6.05 -0.07
N LEU A 47 -3.18 6.88 -0.90
CA LEU A 47 -3.61 7.09 -2.29
C LEU A 47 -3.31 5.89 -3.19
N ALA A 48 -2.13 5.29 -3.00
CA ALA A 48 -1.64 4.11 -3.68
C ALA A 48 -1.58 2.93 -2.71
N SER A 49 -1.83 1.73 -3.23
CA SER A 49 -1.77 0.48 -2.45
C SER A 49 -0.72 -0.50 -2.97
N ASN A 50 -0.20 -0.28 -4.18
CA ASN A 50 0.72 -1.19 -4.86
C ASN A 50 2.04 -0.49 -5.23
N SER A 51 2.60 -0.84 -6.38
CA SER A 51 3.88 -0.36 -6.90
C SER A 51 4.02 1.17 -6.87
N LEU A 52 2.93 1.92 -7.08
CA LEU A 52 2.96 3.38 -7.12
C LEU A 52 3.16 4.03 -5.75
N THR A 53 3.04 3.26 -4.65
CA THR A 53 3.42 3.69 -3.29
C THR A 53 4.86 4.23 -3.25
N TYR A 54 5.75 3.67 -4.08
CA TYR A 54 7.17 4.02 -4.17
C TYR A 54 7.51 4.88 -5.40
N ALA A 55 6.51 5.33 -6.15
CA ALA A 55 6.75 6.20 -7.29
C ALA A 55 7.23 7.58 -6.84
N LYS A 56 8.21 8.13 -7.55
CA LYS A 56 8.71 9.49 -7.37
C LYS A 56 7.77 10.47 -8.04
N LEU A 57 7.33 11.49 -7.30
CA LEU A 57 6.64 12.65 -7.86
C LEU A 57 7.64 13.47 -8.69
N SER A 58 7.33 13.66 -9.97
CA SER A 58 8.17 14.36 -10.94
C SER A 58 7.33 15.29 -11.83
N ASP A 59 7.97 16.31 -12.40
CA ASP A 59 7.39 17.10 -13.47
C ASP A 59 7.52 16.34 -14.80
N LEU A 60 6.40 15.77 -15.25
CA LEU A 60 6.32 15.03 -16.52
C LEU A 60 5.72 15.91 -17.63
N PRO A 61 6.03 15.63 -18.91
CA PRO A 61 5.39 16.32 -20.03
C PRO A 61 3.87 16.24 -19.97
N SER A 62 3.19 17.27 -20.49
CA SER A 62 1.73 17.31 -20.54
C SER A 62 1.15 16.04 -21.18
N GLY A 63 0.11 15.48 -20.55
CA GLY A 63 -0.53 14.23 -20.97
C GLY A 63 0.19 12.95 -20.54
N VAL A 64 1.45 13.02 -20.08
CA VAL A 64 2.18 11.85 -19.54
C VAL A 64 1.98 11.78 -18.03
N LEU A 65 1.36 10.69 -17.56
CA LEU A 65 1.07 10.50 -16.14
C LEU A 65 2.13 9.68 -15.43
N LEU A 66 2.70 8.69 -16.10
CA LEU A 66 3.70 7.79 -15.53
C LEU A 66 4.77 7.42 -16.55
N LYS A 67 6.02 7.36 -16.09
CA LYS A 67 7.15 6.76 -16.80
C LYS A 67 7.86 5.77 -15.91
N ALA A 68 8.23 4.63 -16.49
CA ALA A 68 9.12 3.64 -15.89
C ALA A 68 9.90 2.95 -17.01
N GLU A 69 10.83 2.06 -16.66
CA GLU A 69 11.61 1.30 -17.64
C GLU A 69 10.72 0.57 -18.66
N GLY A 70 10.70 1.05 -19.91
CA GLY A 70 9.90 0.49 -21.00
C GLY A 70 8.38 0.66 -20.86
N VAL A 71 7.91 1.48 -19.91
CA VAL A 71 6.49 1.71 -19.62
C VAL A 71 6.19 3.20 -19.61
N THR A 72 5.15 3.60 -20.31
CA THR A 72 4.62 4.97 -20.27
C THR A 72 3.11 4.90 -20.26
N VAL A 73 2.48 5.63 -19.34
CA VAL A 73 1.01 5.73 -19.26
C VAL A 73 0.60 7.19 -19.38
N THR A 74 -0.37 7.45 -20.25
CA THR A 74 -0.91 8.77 -20.54
C THR A 74 -2.27 8.99 -19.90
N ASP A 75 -2.71 10.25 -19.88
CA ASP A 75 -4.06 10.65 -19.49
C ASP A 75 -5.14 10.01 -20.40
N LYS A 76 -4.82 9.90 -21.69
CA LYS A 76 -5.64 9.21 -22.68
C LYS A 76 -5.78 7.74 -22.35
N ASP A 77 -4.71 7.04 -21.97
CA ASP A 77 -4.77 5.62 -21.61
C ASP A 77 -5.73 5.39 -20.44
N VAL A 78 -5.63 6.21 -19.39
CA VAL A 78 -6.52 6.15 -18.23
C VAL A 78 -7.97 6.42 -18.65
N THR A 79 -8.20 7.47 -19.43
CA THR A 79 -9.54 7.85 -19.88
C THR A 79 -10.18 6.79 -20.77
N ASP A 80 -9.42 6.22 -21.69
CA ASP A 80 -9.85 5.14 -22.58
C ASP A 80 -10.22 3.87 -21.79
N GLN A 81 -9.49 3.54 -20.71
CA GLN A 81 -9.87 2.41 -19.86
C GLN A 81 -11.15 2.68 -19.08
N ILE A 82 -11.32 3.89 -18.54
CA ILE A 82 -12.57 4.27 -17.85
C ILE A 82 -13.75 4.17 -18.81
N ALA A 83 -13.59 4.58 -20.07
CA ALA A 83 -14.65 4.52 -21.08
C ALA A 83 -15.11 3.09 -21.42
N LYS A 84 -14.28 2.07 -21.18
CA LYS A 84 -14.62 0.64 -21.40
C LYS A 84 -15.46 0.03 -20.27
N VAL A 85 -15.55 0.72 -19.13
CA VAL A 85 -16.29 0.24 -17.96
C VAL A 85 -17.76 0.65 -18.08
N PRO A 86 -18.73 -0.15 -17.59
CA PRO A 86 -20.16 0.19 -17.60
C PRO A 86 -20.42 1.60 -17.03
N GLN A 87 -21.36 2.31 -17.65
CA GLN A 87 -21.61 3.73 -17.40
C GLN A 87 -21.93 4.02 -15.93
N GLU A 88 -22.55 3.07 -15.24
CA GLU A 88 -22.95 3.15 -13.83
C GLU A 88 -21.72 3.28 -12.91
N VAL A 89 -20.58 2.74 -13.31
CA VAL A 89 -19.33 2.71 -12.52
C VAL A 89 -18.35 3.81 -12.95
N GLN A 90 -18.50 4.35 -14.17
CA GLN A 90 -17.60 5.37 -14.70
C GLN A 90 -17.48 6.61 -13.81
N THR A 91 -18.58 7.07 -13.20
CA THR A 91 -18.57 8.22 -12.30
C THR A 91 -17.67 7.97 -11.08
N GLN A 92 -17.72 6.77 -10.50
CA GLN A 92 -16.84 6.40 -9.39
C GLN A 92 -15.39 6.33 -9.86
N LEU A 93 -15.12 5.75 -11.04
CA LEU A 93 -13.76 5.70 -11.58
C LEU A 93 -13.17 7.07 -11.90
N LYS A 94 -13.96 8.02 -12.40
CA LYS A 94 -13.50 9.39 -12.64
C LYS A 94 -13.06 10.09 -11.35
N LYS A 95 -13.75 9.84 -10.23
CA LYS A 95 -13.30 10.31 -8.90
C LYS A 95 -12.08 9.57 -8.36
N ASN A 96 -11.75 8.42 -8.95
CA ASN A 96 -10.71 7.50 -8.50
C ASN A 96 -9.72 7.19 -9.63
N ALA A 97 -9.42 8.15 -10.51
CA ALA A 97 -8.63 7.88 -11.71
C ALA A 97 -7.18 7.44 -11.38
N PHE A 98 -6.66 7.82 -10.21
CA PHE A 98 -5.40 7.28 -9.68
C PHE A 98 -5.42 5.75 -9.53
N PHE A 99 -6.53 5.18 -9.06
CA PHE A 99 -6.70 3.73 -8.96
C PHE A 99 -6.66 3.08 -10.36
N MET A 100 -7.25 3.72 -11.37
CA MET A 100 -7.17 3.22 -12.74
C MET A 100 -5.72 3.28 -13.28
N LEU A 101 -4.99 4.37 -13.01
CA LEU A 101 -3.58 4.47 -13.35
C LEU A 101 -2.76 3.36 -12.67
N GLU A 102 -2.98 3.10 -11.38
CA GLU A 102 -2.25 2.07 -10.63
C GLU A 102 -2.48 0.67 -11.22
N ASN A 103 -3.72 0.34 -11.59
CA ASN A 103 -4.04 -0.93 -12.23
C ASN A 103 -3.38 -1.06 -13.62
N LEU A 104 -3.44 0.01 -14.43
CA LEU A 104 -2.77 0.07 -15.74
C LEU A 104 -1.26 -0.09 -15.63
N ALA A 105 -0.64 0.69 -14.74
CA ALA A 105 0.80 0.66 -14.50
C ALA A 105 1.24 -0.72 -14.02
N THR A 106 0.54 -1.28 -13.03
CA THR A 106 0.84 -2.62 -12.50
C THR A 106 0.80 -3.68 -13.60
N ARG A 107 -0.25 -3.67 -14.44
CA ARG A 107 -0.34 -4.59 -15.59
C ARG A 107 0.85 -4.42 -16.54
N GLN A 108 1.15 -3.19 -16.97
CA GLN A 108 2.23 -2.93 -17.94
C GLN A 108 3.62 -3.29 -17.37
N LEU A 109 3.87 -2.98 -16.10
CA LEU A 109 5.12 -3.34 -15.41
C LEU A 109 5.29 -4.87 -15.31
N LEU A 110 4.22 -5.61 -15.00
CA LEU A 110 4.26 -7.07 -14.99
C LEU A 110 4.52 -7.65 -16.37
N ILE A 111 3.92 -7.09 -17.43
CA ILE A 111 4.20 -7.51 -18.83
C ILE A 111 5.66 -7.26 -19.19
N ALA A 112 6.19 -6.08 -18.89
CA ALA A 112 7.60 -5.74 -19.16
C ALA A 112 8.54 -6.73 -18.46
N ARG A 113 8.25 -7.08 -17.20
CA ARG A 113 9.02 -8.07 -16.43
C ARG A 113 8.87 -9.50 -16.96
N ALA A 114 7.68 -9.89 -17.40
CA ALA A 114 7.43 -11.19 -18.02
C ALA A 114 8.25 -11.34 -19.31
N LYS A 115 8.24 -10.32 -20.18
CA LYS A 115 9.01 -10.29 -21.44
C LYS A 115 10.52 -10.38 -21.20
N ALA A 116 11.03 -9.73 -20.15
CA ALA A 116 12.45 -9.83 -19.78
C ALA A 116 12.88 -11.23 -19.32
N LYS A 117 11.94 -12.11 -18.92
CA LYS A 117 12.23 -13.47 -18.43
C LYS A 117 11.86 -14.58 -19.41
N ILE A 118 11.01 -14.33 -20.40
CA ILE A 118 10.47 -15.32 -21.33
C ILE A 118 10.85 -14.89 -22.77
N PRO A 119 11.76 -15.61 -23.47
CA PRO A 119 11.98 -15.41 -24.90
C PRO A 119 10.66 -15.65 -25.66
N GLU A 120 10.31 -14.78 -26.61
CA GLU A 120 8.95 -14.57 -27.13
C GLU A 120 8.07 -15.82 -27.42
N PRO A 121 6.79 -15.80 -27.03
CA PRO A 121 5.72 -16.55 -27.70
C PRO A 121 5.06 -15.72 -28.83
N ASN A 122 4.66 -16.40 -29.91
CA ASN A 122 3.95 -15.85 -31.07
C ASN A 122 2.70 -15.04 -30.66
N ALA A 123 2.62 -13.81 -31.15
CA ALA A 123 1.68 -12.77 -30.72
C ALA A 123 0.27 -12.88 -31.35
N THR A 124 -0.74 -13.01 -30.51
CA THR A 124 -2.12 -12.53 -30.67
C THR A 124 -2.52 -11.65 -29.47
N ALA A 125 -2.73 -10.36 -29.72
CA ALA A 125 -2.80 -9.32 -28.70
C ALA A 125 -4.12 -9.32 -27.88
N SER A 126 -4.12 -10.03 -26.75
CA SER A 126 -4.70 -9.65 -25.43
C SER A 126 -4.80 -10.89 -24.52
N SER A 127 -5.06 -12.06 -25.11
CA SER A 127 -4.89 -13.39 -24.50
C SER A 127 -3.45 -13.59 -24.05
N ASP A 128 -2.51 -13.14 -24.88
CA ASP A 128 -1.09 -13.35 -24.68
C ASP A 128 -0.55 -12.55 -23.50
N GLU A 129 -0.97 -11.29 -23.33
CA GLU A 129 -0.51 -10.46 -22.21
C GLU A 129 -0.97 -11.03 -20.87
N LYS A 130 -2.24 -11.46 -20.78
CA LYS A 130 -2.77 -12.11 -19.58
C LYS A 130 -2.02 -13.41 -19.30
N GLN A 131 -1.77 -14.22 -20.33
CA GLN A 131 -1.02 -15.46 -20.20
C GLN A 131 0.45 -15.24 -19.80
N MET A 132 1.10 -14.19 -20.32
CA MET A 132 2.45 -13.79 -19.94
C MET A 132 2.52 -13.44 -18.46
N ILE A 133 1.61 -12.58 -17.97
CA ILE A 133 1.54 -12.22 -16.55
C ILE A 133 1.30 -13.48 -15.69
N GLN A 134 0.33 -14.31 -16.07
CA GLN A 134 0.02 -15.54 -15.33
C GLN A 134 1.22 -16.50 -15.28
N THR A 135 1.93 -16.67 -16.41
CA THR A 135 3.10 -17.54 -16.49
C THR A 135 4.23 -17.02 -15.60
N TYR A 136 4.48 -15.71 -15.66
CA TYR A 136 5.45 -15.03 -14.81
C TYR A 136 5.14 -15.21 -13.31
N LEU A 137 3.90 -14.95 -12.90
CA LEU A 137 3.48 -15.07 -11.50
C LEU A 137 3.47 -16.53 -11.02
N LYS A 138 3.08 -17.49 -11.88
CA LYS A 138 3.20 -18.93 -11.56
C LYS A 138 4.64 -19.34 -11.29
N GLY A 139 5.59 -18.82 -12.07
CA GLY A 139 7.01 -19.07 -11.83
C GLY A 139 7.51 -18.53 -10.49
N LEU A 140 6.96 -17.40 -10.01
CA LEU A 140 7.30 -16.82 -8.70
C LEU A 140 6.91 -17.75 -7.54
N VAL A 141 5.77 -18.42 -7.66
CA VAL A 141 5.17 -19.20 -6.56
C VAL A 141 5.40 -20.71 -6.65
N ALA A 142 6.12 -21.17 -7.67
CA ALA A 142 6.28 -22.59 -8.00
C ALA A 142 6.86 -23.44 -6.84
N ASN A 143 7.69 -22.83 -5.99
CA ASN A 143 8.37 -23.51 -4.88
C ASN A 143 7.72 -23.24 -3.51
N VAL A 144 6.57 -22.56 -3.46
CA VAL A 144 5.87 -22.30 -2.20
C VAL A 144 5.30 -23.59 -1.65
N GLN A 145 5.59 -23.87 -0.38
CA GLN A 145 5.11 -25.04 0.35
C GLN A 145 4.61 -24.64 1.74
N ALA A 146 3.74 -25.48 2.31
CA ALA A 146 3.29 -25.37 3.69
C ALA A 146 3.93 -26.47 4.53
N SER A 147 4.49 -26.08 5.67
CA SER A 147 4.98 -26.99 6.69
C SER A 147 3.84 -27.54 7.54
N ASP A 148 4.05 -28.69 8.17
CA ASP A 148 3.04 -29.29 9.05
C ASP A 148 2.69 -28.37 10.23
N ALA A 149 3.65 -27.60 10.75
CA ALA A 149 3.40 -26.63 11.82
C ALA A 149 2.46 -25.50 11.38
N GLU A 150 2.61 -24.99 10.15
CA GLU A 150 1.72 -23.96 9.59
C GLU A 150 0.30 -24.51 9.39
N VAL A 151 0.17 -25.77 8.95
CA VAL A 151 -1.13 -26.43 8.79
C VAL A 151 -1.82 -26.65 10.14
N THR A 152 -1.09 -27.11 11.15
CA THR A 152 -1.62 -27.26 12.51
C THR A 152 -2.10 -25.92 13.08
N LYS A 153 -1.29 -24.86 12.93
CA LYS A 153 -1.68 -23.52 13.37
C LYS A 153 -2.94 -23.04 12.65
N PHE A 154 -2.99 -23.20 11.33
CA PHE A 154 -4.17 -22.82 10.54
C PHE A 154 -5.43 -23.57 11.00
N TYR A 155 -5.33 -24.87 11.27
CA TYR A 155 -6.44 -25.65 11.83
C TYR A 155 -6.90 -25.10 13.18
N GLU A 156 -5.97 -24.80 14.09
CA GLU A 156 -6.28 -24.28 15.42
C GLU A 156 -7.01 -22.93 15.39
N GLU A 157 -6.60 -22.05 14.49
CA GLU A 157 -7.21 -20.73 14.29
C GLU A 157 -8.58 -20.80 13.59
N ASN A 158 -8.91 -21.92 12.93
CA ASN A 158 -10.11 -22.07 12.11
C ASN A 158 -10.96 -23.31 12.46
N LYS A 159 -10.82 -23.86 13.69
CA LYS A 159 -11.50 -25.12 14.10
C LYS A 159 -13.01 -25.10 13.85
N ASP A 160 -13.66 -23.98 14.12
CA ASP A 160 -15.10 -23.83 13.94
C ASP A 160 -15.52 -23.99 12.46
N ALA A 161 -14.66 -23.57 11.53
CA ALA A 161 -14.89 -23.72 10.09
C ALA A 161 -14.69 -25.15 9.59
N CYS A 162 -14.00 -26.01 10.35
CA CYS A 162 -13.77 -27.42 10.01
C CYS A 162 -14.96 -28.33 10.37
N GLY A 163 -16.06 -27.79 10.93
CA GLY A 163 -17.30 -28.54 11.16
C GLY A 163 -17.14 -29.74 12.10
N GLY A 164 -16.18 -29.68 13.04
CA GLY A 164 -15.88 -30.76 13.99
C GLY A 164 -14.96 -31.87 13.47
N ALA A 165 -14.46 -31.79 12.24
CA ALA A 165 -13.45 -32.72 11.73
C ALA A 165 -12.12 -32.56 12.47
N THR A 166 -11.40 -33.66 12.68
CA THR A 166 -10.06 -33.64 13.30
C THR A 166 -9.01 -33.18 12.30
N LEU A 167 -7.87 -32.67 12.80
CA LEU A 167 -6.73 -32.26 11.95
C LEU A 167 -6.35 -33.37 10.96
N ASP A 168 -6.24 -34.62 11.39
CA ASP A 168 -5.86 -35.74 10.52
C ASP A 168 -6.84 -35.96 9.37
N GLN A 169 -8.14 -35.68 9.57
CA GLN A 169 -9.17 -35.82 8.53
C GLN A 169 -9.08 -34.73 7.46
N VAL A 170 -8.60 -33.54 7.81
CA VAL A 170 -8.59 -32.37 6.91
C VAL A 170 -7.17 -31.92 6.54
N LYS A 171 -6.12 -32.57 7.04
CA LYS A 171 -4.72 -32.11 6.95
C LYS A 171 -4.30 -31.78 5.51
N ASP A 172 -4.59 -32.66 4.56
CA ASP A 172 -4.18 -32.47 3.16
C ASP A 172 -4.95 -31.32 2.49
N GLN A 173 -6.23 -31.18 2.79
CA GLN A 173 -7.05 -30.06 2.29
C GLN A 173 -6.55 -28.73 2.87
N LEU A 174 -6.29 -28.69 4.19
CA LEU A 174 -5.74 -27.50 4.84
C LEU A 174 -4.35 -27.18 4.31
N LYS A 175 -3.51 -28.19 4.03
CA LYS A 175 -2.19 -27.98 3.42
C LYS A 175 -2.31 -27.29 2.07
N GLN A 176 -3.26 -27.68 1.22
CA GLN A 176 -3.50 -27.01 -0.05
C GLN A 176 -3.98 -25.56 0.14
N LEU A 177 -4.89 -25.31 1.08
CA LEU A 177 -5.36 -23.95 1.38
C LEU A 177 -4.23 -23.06 1.91
N VAL A 178 -3.39 -23.56 2.82
CA VAL A 178 -2.25 -22.81 3.35
C VAL A 178 -1.23 -22.54 2.25
N VAL A 179 -0.95 -23.50 1.35
CA VAL A 179 -0.11 -23.24 0.18
C VAL A 179 -0.72 -22.14 -0.68
N GLN A 180 -2.00 -22.24 -1.03
CA GLN A 180 -2.68 -21.25 -1.86
C GLN A 180 -2.63 -19.84 -1.25
N GLN A 181 -2.87 -19.72 0.06
CA GLN A 181 -2.77 -18.44 0.77
C GLN A 181 -1.34 -17.87 0.69
N LYS A 182 -0.32 -18.70 0.96
CA LYS A 182 1.09 -18.28 0.87
C LYS A 182 1.48 -17.86 -0.55
N GLN A 183 0.96 -18.55 -1.56
CA GLN A 183 1.19 -18.18 -2.97
C GLN A 183 0.58 -16.82 -3.28
N GLN A 184 -0.64 -16.57 -2.82
CA GLN A 184 -1.32 -15.29 -2.98
C GLN A 184 -0.55 -14.16 -2.25
N ASP A 185 -0.18 -14.36 -0.99
CA ASP A 185 0.58 -13.39 -0.21
C ASP A 185 1.92 -13.04 -0.87
N LEU A 186 2.61 -14.02 -1.45
CA LEU A 186 3.86 -13.81 -2.18
C LEU A 186 3.66 -12.99 -3.46
N VAL A 187 2.57 -13.25 -4.20
CA VAL A 187 2.21 -12.47 -5.39
C VAL A 187 1.87 -11.04 -5.03
N ASP A 188 1.05 -10.84 -4.00
CA ASP A 188 0.62 -9.52 -3.54
C ASP A 188 1.81 -8.70 -3.05
N GLU A 189 2.68 -9.30 -2.24
CA GLU A 189 3.91 -8.65 -1.78
C GLU A 189 4.83 -8.32 -2.95
N HIS A 190 4.96 -9.23 -3.92
CA HIS A 190 5.73 -8.99 -5.12
C HIS A 190 5.22 -7.77 -5.89
N VAL A 191 3.92 -7.71 -6.17
CA VAL A 191 3.27 -6.60 -6.88
C VAL A 191 3.41 -5.28 -6.12
N ARG A 192 3.13 -5.31 -4.81
CA ARG A 192 3.20 -4.13 -3.92
C ARG A 192 4.58 -3.49 -3.90
N THR A 193 5.61 -4.33 -3.92
CA THR A 193 7.02 -3.88 -3.82
C THR A 193 7.70 -3.69 -5.18
N LEU A 194 6.99 -3.82 -6.31
CA LEU A 194 7.57 -3.60 -7.64
C LEU A 194 8.24 -2.23 -7.76
N GLY A 195 7.63 -1.18 -7.21
CA GLY A 195 8.17 0.19 -7.24
C GLY A 195 9.45 0.39 -6.40
N GLN A 196 9.83 -0.56 -5.54
CA GLN A 196 11.14 -0.54 -4.88
C GLN A 196 12.25 -1.05 -5.80
N ARG A 197 11.90 -1.81 -6.84
CA ARG A 197 12.83 -2.46 -7.78
C ARG A 197 12.80 -1.87 -9.18
N ILE A 198 11.87 -0.94 -9.42
CA ILE A 198 11.65 -0.26 -10.69
C ILE A 198 11.62 1.23 -10.38
N SER A 199 12.46 2.01 -11.05
CA SER A 199 12.33 3.46 -11.00
C SER A 199 11.05 3.88 -11.70
N ILE A 200 10.08 4.38 -10.93
CA ILE A 200 8.79 4.86 -11.42
C ILE A 200 8.70 6.35 -11.12
N GLU A 201 8.48 7.15 -12.15
CA GLU A 201 8.17 8.57 -12.06
C GLU A 201 6.69 8.80 -12.38
N ILE A 202 6.02 9.62 -11.59
CA ILE A 202 4.60 9.95 -11.75
C ILE A 202 4.40 11.47 -11.71
N SER A 203 3.48 11.96 -12.54
CA SER A 203 3.18 13.39 -12.66
C SER A 203 2.72 13.98 -11.32
N ALA A 204 3.50 14.91 -10.78
CA ALA A 204 3.21 15.53 -9.49
C ALA A 204 1.92 16.36 -9.50
N SER A 205 1.71 17.15 -10.56
CA SER A 205 0.54 18.02 -10.73
C SER A 205 -0.75 17.21 -10.83
N TRP A 206 -0.77 16.19 -11.70
CA TRP A 206 -1.93 15.32 -11.84
C TRP A 206 -2.20 14.51 -10.57
N THR A 207 -1.16 13.99 -9.92
CA THR A 207 -1.32 13.22 -8.67
C THR A 207 -1.96 14.07 -7.58
N LYS A 208 -1.60 15.35 -7.46
CA LYS A 208 -2.21 16.29 -6.51
C LYS A 208 -3.72 16.43 -6.73
N GLU A 209 -4.15 16.62 -7.97
CA GLU A 209 -5.57 16.73 -8.34
C GLU A 209 -6.32 15.44 -8.01
N GLN A 210 -5.75 14.29 -8.40
CA GLN A 210 -6.40 13.00 -8.14
C GLN A 210 -6.44 12.66 -6.65
N ALA A 211 -5.44 13.06 -5.87
CA ALA A 211 -5.44 12.88 -4.42
C ALA A 211 -6.60 13.61 -3.75
N ALA A 212 -6.93 14.82 -4.21
CA ALA A 212 -8.06 15.59 -3.70
C ALA A 212 -9.40 14.90 -4.03
N LEU A 213 -9.56 14.40 -5.26
CA LEU A 213 -10.76 13.69 -5.69
C LEU A 213 -10.93 12.35 -4.95
N ALA A 214 -9.84 11.57 -4.84
CA ALA A 214 -9.86 10.24 -4.26
C ALA A 214 -10.20 10.26 -2.76
N LYS A 215 -9.85 11.33 -2.04
CA LYS A 215 -10.14 11.50 -0.61
C LYS A 215 -11.58 11.97 -0.32
N ASP A 216 -12.35 12.36 -1.33
CA ASP A 216 -13.77 12.72 -1.17
C ASP A 216 -14.65 11.45 -1.10
N ASN A 217 -14.52 10.71 0.00
CA ASN A 217 -15.31 9.51 0.28
C ASN A 217 -15.55 9.36 1.80
N PRO A 218 -16.56 8.58 2.24
CA PRO A 218 -16.90 8.46 3.66
C PRO A 218 -15.78 7.88 4.53
N VAL A 219 -14.96 6.97 3.99
CA VAL A 219 -13.89 6.31 4.74
C VAL A 219 -12.75 7.29 5.03
N ASP A 220 -12.27 8.02 4.02
CA ASP A 220 -11.19 8.99 4.20
C ASP A 220 -11.64 10.21 5.03
N LYS A 221 -12.90 10.62 4.93
CA LYS A 221 -13.49 11.64 5.82
C LYS A 221 -13.48 11.18 7.29
N ALA A 222 -13.86 9.93 7.55
CA ALA A 222 -13.82 9.38 8.91
C ALA A 222 -12.39 9.31 9.45
N ARG A 223 -11.45 8.79 8.66
CA ARG A 223 -10.03 8.69 9.02
C ARG A 223 -9.37 10.04 9.29
N SER A 224 -9.82 11.09 8.62
CA SER A 224 -9.29 12.45 8.77
C SER A 224 -9.96 13.26 9.90
N SER A 225 -10.90 12.66 10.64
CA SER A 225 -11.69 13.38 11.66
C SER A 225 -10.98 13.57 13.01
N GLY A 226 -9.80 12.98 13.20
CA GLY A 226 -9.08 12.97 14.48
C GLY A 226 -9.64 11.98 15.50
N LYS A 227 -10.55 11.08 15.09
CA LYS A 227 -11.15 10.03 15.93
C LYS A 227 -10.82 8.64 15.40
N PRO A 228 -10.68 7.63 16.28
CA PRO A 228 -10.65 6.24 15.85
C PRO A 228 -11.87 5.91 14.98
N SER A 229 -11.69 5.04 13.99
CA SER A 229 -12.75 4.68 13.05
C SER A 229 -12.84 3.17 12.87
N LEU A 230 -14.05 2.63 12.99
CA LEU A 230 -14.44 1.29 12.57
C LEU A 230 -15.21 1.39 11.26
N VAL A 231 -14.70 0.77 10.20
CA VAL A 231 -15.31 0.78 8.88
C VAL A 231 -15.56 -0.67 8.45
N ASP A 232 -16.81 -1.04 8.27
CA ASP A 232 -17.21 -2.34 7.73
C ASP A 232 -17.57 -2.22 6.26
N PHE A 233 -16.97 -3.07 5.42
CA PHE A 233 -17.38 -3.27 4.04
C PHE A 233 -18.24 -4.52 3.94
N GLY A 234 -19.50 -4.37 3.51
CA GLY A 234 -20.46 -5.46 3.44
C GLY A 234 -21.53 -5.25 2.37
N SER A 235 -22.56 -6.10 2.39
CA SER A 235 -23.73 -5.97 1.51
C SER A 235 -24.99 -6.46 2.20
N THR A 236 -26.16 -5.99 1.75
CA THR A 236 -27.45 -6.54 2.17
C THR A 236 -27.69 -7.92 1.55
N GLY A 237 -28.33 -8.83 2.28
CA GLY A 237 -28.61 -10.19 1.79
C GLY A 237 -27.40 -11.12 1.85
N CYS A 238 -26.32 -10.69 2.51
CA CYS A 238 -25.20 -11.53 2.90
C CYS A 238 -25.35 -11.85 4.39
N ARG A 239 -25.68 -13.10 4.73
CA ARG A 239 -26.05 -13.50 6.10
C ARG A 239 -25.06 -13.02 7.18
N PRO A 240 -23.73 -13.21 7.05
CA PRO A 240 -22.78 -12.65 8.02
C PRO A 240 -22.80 -11.12 8.13
N CYS A 241 -23.02 -10.40 7.02
CA CYS A 241 -23.16 -8.93 7.03
C CYS A 241 -24.46 -8.51 7.72
N ASP A 242 -25.57 -9.18 7.42
CA ASP A 242 -26.89 -8.88 8.00
C ASP A 242 -26.89 -9.11 9.52
N MET A 243 -26.12 -10.09 10.02
CA MET A 243 -25.90 -10.32 11.45
C MET A 243 -25.06 -9.20 12.11
N LEU A 244 -24.10 -8.62 11.37
CA LEU A 244 -23.21 -7.58 11.87
C LEU A 244 -23.86 -6.19 11.87
N ALA A 245 -24.77 -5.91 10.93
CA ALA A 245 -25.46 -4.62 10.82
C ALA A 245 -26.09 -4.10 12.14
N PRO A 246 -26.91 -4.87 12.90
CA PRO A 246 -27.47 -4.40 14.17
C PRO A 246 -26.41 -4.16 15.26
N ILE A 247 -25.28 -4.88 15.20
CA ILE A 247 -24.15 -4.67 16.09
C ILE A 247 -23.50 -3.31 15.78
N LEU A 248 -23.29 -2.97 14.51
CA LEU A 248 -22.73 -1.68 14.11
C LEU A 248 -23.61 -0.51 14.55
N GLU A 249 -24.93 -0.61 14.44
CA GLU A 249 -25.85 0.44 14.91
C GLU A 249 -25.82 0.61 16.45
N THR A 250 -25.69 -0.50 17.18
CA THR A 250 -25.50 -0.49 18.63
C THR A 250 -24.19 0.22 19.00
N LEU A 251 -23.09 -0.12 18.33
CA LEU A 251 -21.78 0.49 18.55
C LEU A 251 -21.77 1.98 18.21
N LYS A 252 -22.41 2.36 17.10
CA LYS A 252 -22.57 3.76 16.69
C LYS A 252 -23.27 4.60 17.75
N THR A 253 -24.29 4.04 18.41
CA THR A 253 -25.01 4.69 19.52
C THR A 253 -24.14 4.74 20.79
N LYS A 254 -23.55 3.61 21.18
CA LYS A 254 -22.75 3.49 22.41
C LYS A 254 -21.49 4.37 22.39
N TYR A 255 -20.83 4.47 21.24
CA TYR A 255 -19.58 5.23 21.06
C TYR A 255 -19.79 6.56 20.33
N ALA A 256 -21.02 7.09 20.34
CA ALA A 256 -21.35 8.35 19.70
C ALA A 256 -20.38 9.46 20.13
N GLY A 257 -19.80 10.14 19.14
CA GLY A 257 -18.82 11.21 19.37
C GLY A 257 -17.40 10.74 19.70
N LYS A 258 -17.18 9.46 20.02
CA LYS A 258 -15.87 8.89 20.38
C LYS A 258 -15.22 8.08 19.25
N VAL A 259 -16.01 7.33 18.49
CA VAL A 259 -15.56 6.49 17.37
C VAL A 259 -16.45 6.75 16.17
N ASN A 260 -15.87 6.81 14.97
CA ASN A 260 -16.67 6.76 13.75
C ASN A 260 -16.99 5.31 13.43
N VAL A 261 -18.27 4.96 13.32
CA VAL A 261 -18.72 3.62 12.92
C VAL A 261 -19.41 3.74 11.57
N LEU A 262 -18.85 3.09 10.55
CA LEU A 262 -19.31 3.17 9.16
C LEU A 262 -19.63 1.79 8.62
N PHE A 263 -20.71 1.71 7.84
CA PHE A 263 -21.01 0.59 6.95
C PHE A 263 -20.92 1.07 5.51
N ILE A 264 -20.14 0.38 4.69
CA ILE A 264 -19.92 0.67 3.27
C ILE A 264 -20.48 -0.47 2.44
N HIS A 265 -21.55 -0.19 1.68
CA HIS A 265 -22.16 -1.18 0.82
C HIS A 265 -21.32 -1.40 -0.45
N VAL A 266 -20.66 -2.56 -0.57
CA VAL A 266 -19.70 -2.82 -1.66
C VAL A 266 -20.32 -2.81 -3.06
N GLY A 267 -21.60 -3.16 -3.19
CA GLY A 267 -22.31 -3.08 -4.47
C GLY A 267 -22.64 -1.65 -4.92
N GLN A 268 -22.68 -0.70 -3.98
CA GLN A 268 -22.94 0.72 -4.26
C GLN A 268 -21.62 1.47 -4.42
N GLU A 269 -20.64 1.17 -3.58
CA GLU A 269 -19.31 1.79 -3.55
C GLU A 269 -18.25 0.86 -4.15
N GLN A 270 -18.48 0.38 -5.37
CA GLN A 270 -17.69 -0.68 -6.00
C GLN A 270 -16.21 -0.31 -6.15
N ILE A 271 -15.93 0.92 -6.60
CA ILE A 271 -14.54 1.36 -6.80
C ILE A 271 -13.85 1.65 -5.47
N LEU A 272 -14.59 2.15 -4.48
CA LEU A 272 -14.04 2.32 -3.13
C LEU A 272 -13.69 0.96 -2.53
N ALA A 273 -14.59 -0.03 -2.59
CA ALA A 273 -14.31 -1.39 -2.14
C ALA A 273 -13.09 -1.98 -2.86
N ALA A 274 -12.98 -1.80 -4.18
CA ALA A 274 -11.82 -2.26 -4.93
C ALA A 274 -10.51 -1.57 -4.48
N ARG A 275 -10.52 -0.26 -4.23
CA ARG A 275 -9.36 0.49 -3.72
C ARG A 275 -8.87 -0.01 -2.36
N TYR A 276 -9.79 -0.41 -1.49
CA TYR A 276 -9.47 -0.98 -0.18
C TYR A 276 -9.14 -2.48 -0.24
N GLY A 277 -9.15 -3.08 -1.44
CA GLY A 277 -8.78 -4.49 -1.65
C GLY A 277 -9.83 -5.46 -1.10
N ILE A 278 -11.11 -5.09 -1.09
CA ILE A 278 -12.17 -5.96 -0.57
C ILE A 278 -12.40 -7.14 -1.53
N GLN A 279 -11.99 -8.33 -1.09
CA GLN A 279 -12.21 -9.59 -1.82
C GLN A 279 -13.26 -10.47 -1.16
N THR A 280 -13.49 -10.28 0.14
CA THR A 280 -14.45 -11.04 0.95
C THR A 280 -15.20 -10.09 1.85
N ILE A 281 -16.47 -10.38 2.12
CA ILE A 281 -17.32 -9.59 3.00
C ILE A 281 -17.94 -10.47 4.09
N PRO A 282 -18.21 -9.92 5.29
CA PRO A 282 -17.86 -8.57 5.71
C PRO A 282 -16.36 -8.43 6.01
N THR A 283 -15.79 -7.24 5.81
CA THR A 283 -14.40 -6.92 6.19
C THR A 283 -14.38 -5.63 7.00
N GLN A 284 -13.87 -5.68 8.23
CA GLN A 284 -13.78 -4.54 9.14
C GLN A 284 -12.36 -3.99 9.19
N PHE A 285 -12.26 -2.68 9.11
CA PHE A 285 -11.02 -1.92 9.22
C PHE A 285 -11.07 -1.05 10.46
N PHE A 286 -9.97 -1.07 11.21
CA PHE A 286 -9.80 -0.29 12.44
C PHE A 286 -8.69 0.73 12.24
N TYR A 287 -9.06 2.00 12.27
CA TYR A 287 -8.15 3.13 12.14
C TYR A 287 -7.96 3.83 13.48
N ASP A 288 -6.72 4.21 13.80
CA ASP A 288 -6.45 5.09 14.93
C ASP A 288 -6.90 6.53 14.65
N LYS A 289 -6.73 7.40 15.65
CA LYS A 289 -7.06 8.83 15.56
C LYS A 289 -6.30 9.60 14.48
N ASP A 290 -5.17 9.06 14.04
CA ASP A 290 -4.30 9.66 13.02
C ASP A 290 -4.64 9.10 11.61
N GLY A 291 -5.68 8.27 11.51
CA GLY A 291 -6.19 7.71 10.26
C GLY A 291 -5.37 6.53 9.74
N LYS A 292 -4.43 5.99 10.53
CA LYS A 292 -3.61 4.83 10.17
C LYS A 292 -4.37 3.54 10.45
N GLU A 293 -4.36 2.62 9.49
CA GLU A 293 -4.92 1.28 9.68
C GLU A 293 -4.08 0.54 10.72
N THR A 294 -4.71 0.16 11.82
CA THR A 294 -4.06 -0.56 12.92
C THR A 294 -4.39 -2.05 12.90
N PHE A 295 -5.55 -2.40 12.34
CA PHE A 295 -6.02 -3.77 12.30
C PHE A 295 -7.12 -3.93 11.24
N ARG A 296 -7.21 -5.14 10.68
CA ARG A 296 -8.25 -5.55 9.74
C ARG A 296 -8.74 -6.95 10.10
N HIS A 297 -10.05 -7.17 10.04
CA HIS A 297 -10.66 -8.49 10.18
C HIS A 297 -11.51 -8.81 8.94
N VAL A 298 -11.47 -10.06 8.51
CA VAL A 298 -12.33 -10.59 7.45
C VAL A 298 -13.23 -11.64 8.08
N GLY A 299 -14.54 -11.51 7.87
CA GLY A 299 -15.54 -12.38 8.46
C GLY A 299 -16.37 -11.69 9.54
N PHE A 300 -17.20 -12.48 10.21
CA PHE A 300 -18.09 -12.01 11.26
C PHE A 300 -17.37 -11.97 12.61
N TRP A 301 -17.52 -10.86 13.32
CA TRP A 301 -17.19 -10.75 14.73
C TRP A 301 -18.41 -10.43 15.58
N PRO A 302 -18.58 -11.10 16.74
CA PRO A 302 -19.58 -10.69 17.71
C PRO A 302 -19.16 -9.34 18.33
N GLN A 303 -20.13 -8.62 18.88
CA GLN A 303 -19.92 -7.29 19.46
C GLN A 303 -18.75 -7.24 20.46
N ALA A 304 -18.61 -8.28 21.30
CA ALA A 304 -17.56 -8.34 22.32
C ALA A 304 -16.13 -8.28 21.73
N GLU A 305 -15.88 -8.93 20.59
CA GLU A 305 -14.55 -8.90 19.95
C GLU A 305 -14.26 -7.52 19.35
N ILE A 306 -15.28 -6.87 18.77
CA ILE A 306 -15.14 -5.49 18.26
C ILE A 306 -14.87 -4.52 19.41
N GLU A 307 -15.61 -4.61 20.51
CA GLU A 307 -15.41 -3.75 21.68
C GLU A 307 -14.06 -3.97 22.34
N LYS A 308 -13.62 -5.22 22.46
CA LYS A 308 -12.27 -5.56 22.89
C LYS A 308 -11.23 -4.88 21.99
N LYS A 309 -11.40 -4.94 20.67
CA LYS A 309 -10.47 -4.29 19.75
C LYS A 309 -10.46 -2.76 19.88
N LEU A 310 -11.63 -2.14 20.03
CA LEU A 310 -11.73 -0.70 20.30
C LEU A 310 -11.04 -0.32 21.62
N ALA A 311 -11.18 -1.14 22.67
CA ALA A 311 -10.52 -0.93 23.95
C ALA A 311 -8.98 -1.04 23.84
N GLU A 312 -8.45 -2.01 23.08
CA GLU A 312 -7.02 -2.11 22.76
C GLU A 312 -6.49 -0.86 22.06
N MET A 313 -7.31 -0.19 21.26
CA MET A 313 -6.99 1.08 20.60
C MET A 313 -7.14 2.31 21.53
N GLY A 314 -7.48 2.09 22.80
CA GLY A 314 -7.63 3.16 23.79
C GLY A 314 -8.98 3.86 23.78
N VAL A 315 -9.99 3.32 23.10
CA VAL A 315 -11.36 3.84 23.15
C VAL A 315 -11.98 3.48 24.50
N LYS A 316 -12.46 4.50 25.23
CA LYS A 316 -13.12 4.36 26.54
C LYS A 316 -14.60 4.68 26.47
#